data_AF-A0A653P979-F1
#
_entry.id   AF-A0A653P979-F1
#
_cell.length_a   1.000
_cell.length_b   1.000
_cell.length_c   1.000
_cell.angle_alpha   90.00
_cell.angle_beta   90.00
_cell.angle_gamma   90.00
#
_symmetry.space_group_name_H-M   'P 1'
#
loop_
_entity.id
_entity.type
_entity.pdbx_description
1 polymer ?
#
loop_
_entity_poly.entity_id
_entity_poly.type
_entity_poly.pdbx_seq_one_letter_code
_entity_poly.pdbx_strand_id
1 'polypeptide(L)'
;MVRSFDNIRQGVDFGYGPDPLAFVRWHYDKKRNKIYALDELYDHKVSNRELAKWIKSKGYESNEITADSAEPKSIDELKKEHGIRRVSGAKKGPDSVQYGEEWLGDLDEIVIDPLRTPNLAREFENIDYQTDKDGNLKPRLEDKIN
;
A
#
# COMPACT_ATOMS: atom_id res chain seq x y z
N MET A 1 -9.45 20.87 19.35
CA MET A 1 -8.15 20.45 18.80
C MET A 1 -8.43 19.87 17.42
N VAL A 2 -7.96 20.52 16.35
CA VAL A 2 -8.16 20.04 14.98
C VAL A 2 -7.38 18.73 14.84
N ARG A 3 -8.07 17.62 14.55
CA ARG A 3 -7.42 16.34 14.27
C ARG A 3 -6.84 16.42 12.86
N SER A 4 -5.58 16.80 12.72
CA SER A 4 -4.88 16.74 11.43
C SER A 4 -4.26 15.37 11.25
N PHE A 5 -4.41 14.77 10.06
CA PHE A 5 -3.67 13.58 9.67
C PHE A 5 -2.19 13.91 9.46
N ASP A 6 -1.34 13.63 10.45
CA ASP A 6 0.09 14.02 10.46
C ASP A 6 1.05 12.81 10.43
N ASN A 7 0.63 11.64 10.91
CA ASN A 7 1.41 10.40 10.88
C ASN A 7 1.15 9.59 9.60
N ILE A 8 1.73 10.05 8.49
CA ILE A 8 1.48 9.52 7.14
C ILE A 8 2.33 8.28 6.84
N ARG A 9 1.74 7.28 6.15
CA ARG A 9 2.42 6.11 5.57
C ARG A 9 2.03 5.99 4.10
N GLN A 10 3.00 5.68 3.24
CA GLN A 10 2.77 5.54 1.82
C GLN A 10 3.45 4.28 1.28
N GLY A 11 2.71 3.56 0.44
CA GLY A 11 3.15 2.34 -0.22
C GLY A 11 3.03 2.47 -1.74
N VAL A 12 3.96 1.86 -2.46
CA VAL A 12 3.86 1.61 -3.90
C VAL A 12 4.15 0.15 -4.19
N ASP A 13 3.22 -0.52 -4.84
CA ASP A 13 3.47 -1.72 -5.63
C ASP A 13 3.46 -1.32 -7.10
N PHE A 14 4.48 -1.74 -7.85
CA PHE A 14 4.58 -1.40 -9.27
C PHE A 14 3.70 -2.28 -10.16
N GLY A 15 3.25 -3.43 -9.64
CA GLY A 15 2.61 -4.47 -10.43
C GLY A 15 3.60 -5.21 -11.33
N TYR A 16 3.26 -6.44 -11.71
CA TYR A 16 4.03 -7.27 -12.65
C TYR A 16 3.09 -7.96 -13.64
N GLY A 17 3.36 -7.83 -14.94
CA GLY A 17 2.57 -8.49 -15.99
C GLY A 17 1.12 -7.99 -16.02
N PRO A 18 0.11 -8.82 -15.68
CA PRO A 18 -1.28 -8.38 -15.62
C PRO A 18 -1.59 -7.56 -14.38
N ASP A 19 -0.74 -7.54 -13.35
CA ASP A 19 -1.07 -6.88 -12.08
C ASP A 19 -0.93 -5.35 -12.21
N PRO A 20 -1.87 -4.56 -11.67
CA PRO A 20 -1.84 -3.11 -11.77
C PRO A 20 -0.82 -2.49 -10.81
N LEU A 21 -0.43 -1.25 -11.13
CA LEU A 21 0.28 -0.41 -10.20
C LEU A 21 -0.68 0.02 -9.09
N ALA A 22 -0.23 -0.04 -7.84
CA ALA A 22 -0.99 0.35 -6.67
C ALA A 22 -0.18 1.30 -5.78
N PHE A 23 -0.60 2.56 -5.67
CA PHE A 23 -0.14 3.50 -4.65
C PHE A 23 -1.21 3.63 -3.58
N VAL A 24 -0.80 3.58 -2.31
CA VAL A 24 -1.69 3.78 -1.16
C VAL A 24 -1.14 4.83 -0.21
N ARG A 25 -2.01 5.69 0.32
CA ARG A 25 -1.67 6.65 1.37
C ARG A 25 -2.57 6.46 2.58
N TRP A 26 -1.94 6.30 3.73
CA TRP A 26 -2.60 6.06 5.00
C TRP A 26 -2.19 7.09 6.06
N HIS A 27 -3.06 7.30 7.04
CA HIS A 27 -2.68 7.85 8.34
C HIS A 27 -2.72 6.75 9.40
N TYR A 28 -1.72 6.73 10.29
CA TYR A 28 -1.71 5.82 11.43
C TYR A 28 -1.90 6.58 12.75
N ASP A 29 -3.07 6.45 13.37
CA ASP A 29 -3.31 6.93 14.73
C ASP A 29 -2.79 5.90 15.74
N LYS A 30 -1.48 5.99 16.04
CA LYS A 30 -0.81 5.07 16.96
C LYS A 30 -1.42 5.06 18.37
N LYS A 31 -2.02 6.16 18.82
CA LYS A 31 -2.61 6.25 20.18
C LYS A 31 -3.91 5.47 20.29
N ARG A 32 -4.63 5.33 19.18
CA ARG A 32 -5.90 4.60 19.10
C ARG A 32 -5.76 3.27 18.37
N ASN A 33 -4.56 2.93 17.93
CA ASN A 33 -4.26 1.74 17.16
C ASN A 33 -5.15 1.61 15.90
N LYS A 34 -5.32 2.73 15.15
CA LYS A 34 -6.19 2.79 13.95
C LYS A 34 -5.44 3.28 12.73
N ILE A 35 -5.82 2.79 11.55
CA ILE A 35 -5.36 3.34 10.28
C ILE A 35 -6.53 3.91 9.46
N TYR A 36 -6.25 4.96 8.69
CA TYR A 36 -7.23 5.64 7.84
C TYR A 36 -6.72 5.71 6.41
N ALA A 37 -7.47 5.17 5.46
CA ALA A 37 -7.17 5.28 4.04
C ALA A 37 -7.44 6.73 3.60
N LEU A 38 -6.43 7.39 3.01
CA LEU A 38 -6.51 8.81 2.66
C LEU A 38 -6.64 9.04 1.15
N ASP A 39 -5.90 8.28 0.35
CA ASP A 39 -5.88 8.39 -1.11
C ASP A 39 -5.24 7.14 -1.71
N GLU A 40 -5.56 6.85 -2.96
CA GLU A 40 -5.00 5.73 -3.72
C GLU A 40 -4.81 6.09 -5.20
N LEU A 41 -3.92 5.36 -5.88
CA LEU A 41 -3.86 5.30 -7.34
C LEU A 41 -3.72 3.83 -7.73
N TYR A 42 -4.67 3.31 -8.50
CA TYR A 42 -4.71 1.90 -8.88
C TYR A 42 -5.07 1.77 -10.37
N ASP A 43 -4.14 1.30 -11.21
CA ASP A 43 -4.35 1.16 -12.67
C ASP A 43 -3.27 0.30 -13.37
N HIS A 44 -3.61 -0.38 -14.46
CA HIS A 44 -2.73 -1.26 -15.25
C HIS A 44 -1.83 -0.54 -16.25
N LYS A 45 -2.04 0.76 -16.50
CA LYS A 45 -1.35 1.51 -17.57
C LYS A 45 -0.63 2.77 -17.08
N VAL A 46 -0.16 2.76 -15.84
CA VAL A 46 0.56 3.90 -15.26
C VAL A 46 2.06 3.68 -15.36
N SER A 47 2.72 4.53 -16.14
CA SER A 47 4.18 4.60 -16.17
C SER A 47 4.76 5.25 -14.91
N ASN A 48 6.04 4.99 -14.60
CA ASN A 48 6.77 5.66 -13.50
C ASN A 48 6.72 7.20 -13.63
N ARG A 49 6.71 7.72 -14.86
CA ARG A 49 6.55 9.15 -15.14
C ARG A 49 5.16 9.68 -14.73
N GLU A 50 4.10 8.93 -15.01
CA GLU A 50 2.73 9.31 -14.65
C GLU A 50 2.51 9.20 -13.14
N LEU A 51 2.98 8.11 -12.52
CA LEU A 51 2.99 7.97 -11.06
C LEU A 51 3.68 9.17 -10.40
N ALA A 52 4.88 9.54 -10.86
CA ALA A 52 5.61 10.65 -10.28
C ALA A 52 4.90 12.00 -10.46
N LYS A 53 4.25 12.23 -11.61
CA LYS A 53 3.42 13.44 -11.83
C LYS A 53 2.25 13.47 -10.87
N TRP A 54 1.55 12.35 -10.70
CA TRP A 54 0.42 12.25 -9.79
C TRP A 54 0.84 12.50 -8.34
N ILE A 55 1.91 11.86 -7.86
CA ILE A 55 2.48 12.08 -6.52
C ILE A 55 2.76 13.58 -6.28
N LYS A 56 3.45 14.24 -7.23
CA LYS A 56 3.78 15.67 -7.12
C LYS A 56 2.56 16.58 -7.17
N SER A 57 1.57 16.25 -8.01
CA SER A 57 0.34 17.05 -8.11
C SER A 57 -0.43 17.10 -6.78
N LYS A 58 -0.23 16.09 -5.93
CA LYS A 58 -0.85 15.95 -4.62
C LYS A 58 0.06 16.44 -3.47
N GLY A 59 1.32 16.80 -3.75
CA GLY A 59 2.31 17.14 -2.72
C GLY A 59 2.75 15.95 -1.88
N TYR A 60 2.60 14.73 -2.39
CA TYR A 60 2.84 13.49 -1.64
C TYR A 60 4.32 13.11 -1.56
N GLU A 61 5.18 13.73 -2.37
CA GLU A 61 6.63 13.54 -2.38
C GLU A 61 7.33 14.10 -1.13
N SER A 62 6.63 14.87 -0.29
CA SER A 62 7.18 15.39 0.97
C SER A 62 7.27 14.33 2.08
N ASN A 63 6.58 13.21 1.92
CA ASN A 63 6.57 12.08 2.85
C ASN A 63 7.40 10.90 2.29
N GLU A 64 7.78 9.96 3.15
CA GLU A 64 8.48 8.74 2.74
C GLU A 64 7.52 7.77 2.04
N ILE A 65 7.97 7.23 0.90
CA ILE A 65 7.25 6.24 0.09
C ILE A 65 8.03 4.93 0.14
N THR A 66 7.42 3.89 0.69
CA THR A 66 7.97 2.53 0.68
C THR A 66 7.47 1.82 -0.57
N ALA A 67 8.37 1.43 -1.46
CA ALA A 67 8.05 0.76 -2.71
C ALA A 67 8.42 -0.72 -2.67
N ASP A 68 7.80 -1.55 -3.49
CA ASP A 68 8.21 -2.95 -3.62
C ASP A 68 9.67 -3.06 -4.09
N SER A 69 10.46 -3.82 -3.34
CA SER A 69 11.88 -3.98 -3.56
C SER A 69 12.23 -4.95 -4.67
N ALA A 70 11.25 -5.68 -5.24
CA ALA A 70 11.49 -6.56 -6.39
C ALA A 70 11.78 -5.77 -7.68
N GLU A 71 11.40 -4.49 -7.74
CA GLU A 71 11.61 -3.60 -8.88
C GLU A 71 12.59 -2.44 -8.56
N PRO A 72 13.88 -2.72 -8.27
CA PRO A 72 14.85 -1.70 -7.89
C PRO A 72 15.12 -0.68 -8.99
N LYS A 73 14.91 -1.05 -10.26
CA LYS A 73 15.05 -0.14 -11.41
C LYS A 73 13.97 0.95 -11.39
N SER A 74 12.73 0.60 -11.09
CA SER A 74 11.62 1.56 -11.01
C SER A 74 11.81 2.53 -9.85
N ILE A 75 12.31 2.06 -8.71
CA ILE A 75 12.70 2.92 -7.57
C ILE A 75 13.78 3.91 -7.98
N ASP A 76 14.82 3.44 -8.66
CA ASP A 76 15.92 4.28 -9.14
C ASP A 76 15.44 5.31 -10.17
N GLU A 77 14.56 4.93 -11.09
CA GLU A 77 13.97 5.82 -12.10
C GLU A 77 13.13 6.92 -11.43
N LEU A 78 12.22 6.56 -10.53
CA LEU A 78 11.41 7.51 -9.76
C LEU A 78 12.28 8.53 -9.01
N LYS A 79 13.40 8.06 -8.44
CA LYS A 79 14.31 8.89 -7.66
C LYS A 79 15.19 9.79 -8.53
N LYS A 80 15.85 9.23 -9.54
CA LYS A 80 16.89 9.88 -10.35
C LYS A 80 16.29 10.72 -11.48
N GLU A 81 15.27 10.20 -12.16
CA GLU A 81 14.71 10.83 -13.36
C GLU A 81 13.48 11.67 -13.03
N HIS A 82 12.63 11.19 -12.12
CA HIS A 82 11.36 11.86 -11.80
C HIS A 82 11.38 12.63 -10.49
N GLY A 83 12.48 12.64 -9.74
CA GLY A 83 12.71 13.49 -8.57
C GLY A 83 11.88 13.13 -7.33
N ILE A 84 11.35 11.92 -7.23
CA ILE A 84 10.70 11.39 -6.03
C ILE A 84 11.80 10.94 -5.05
N ARG A 85 12.44 11.90 -4.37
CA ARG A 85 13.67 11.64 -3.60
C ARG A 85 13.50 10.71 -2.39
N ARG A 86 12.29 10.69 -1.82
CA ARG A 86 11.91 9.95 -0.61
C ARG A 86 11.29 8.58 -0.89
N VAL A 87 11.52 8.03 -2.08
CA VAL A 87 11.16 6.63 -2.38
C VAL A 87 12.30 5.70 -1.97
N SER A 88 11.96 4.60 -1.31
CA SER A 88 12.90 3.55 -0.92
C SER A 88 12.24 2.17 -0.97
N GLY A 89 13.03 1.14 -1.27
CA GLY A 89 12.53 -0.23 -1.32
C GLY A 89 12.20 -0.77 0.07
N ALA A 90 11.13 -1.56 0.15
CA ALA A 90 10.75 -2.28 1.36
C ALA A 90 11.90 -3.19 1.82
N LYS A 91 12.15 -3.21 3.13
CA LYS A 91 13.09 -4.16 3.73
C LYS A 91 12.33 -5.42 4.12
N LYS A 92 12.26 -6.39 3.21
CA LYS A 92 11.58 -7.67 3.44
C LYS A 92 12.53 -8.67 4.13
N GLY A 93 12.09 -9.23 5.25
CA GLY A 93 12.71 -10.41 5.88
C GLY A 93 11.92 -11.68 5.55
N PRO A 94 12.46 -12.87 5.89
CA PRO A 94 11.66 -14.08 5.99
C PRO A 94 10.42 -13.77 6.85
N ASP A 95 9.23 -14.19 6.40
CA ASP A 95 7.96 -14.03 7.11
C ASP A 95 7.41 -12.60 7.21
N SER A 96 8.00 -11.62 6.49
CA SER A 96 7.53 -10.22 6.52
C SER A 96 6.08 -10.02 6.05
N VAL A 97 5.55 -10.91 5.20
CA VAL A 97 4.14 -10.89 4.76
C VAL A 97 3.21 -11.27 5.91
N GLN A 98 3.43 -12.43 6.52
CA GLN A 98 2.63 -12.91 7.65
C GLN A 98 2.67 -11.90 8.81
N TYR A 99 3.84 -11.37 9.15
CA TYR A 99 3.97 -10.36 10.19
C TYR A 99 3.16 -9.08 9.87
N GLY A 100 3.12 -8.66 8.60
CA GLY A 100 2.32 -7.52 8.17
C GLY A 100 0.82 -7.78 8.28
N GLU A 101 0.37 -8.97 7.89
CA GLU A 101 -1.03 -9.39 7.99
C GLU A 101 -1.48 -9.50 9.46
N GLU A 102 -0.66 -10.10 10.32
CA GLU A 102 -0.90 -10.16 11.77
C GLU A 102 -0.97 -8.75 12.38
N TRP A 103 -0.03 -7.87 12.01
CA TRP A 103 -0.05 -6.48 12.49
C TRP A 103 -1.31 -5.72 12.08
N LEU A 104 -1.81 -5.95 10.86
CA LEU A 104 -3.08 -5.38 10.39
C LEU A 104 -4.27 -5.95 11.17
N GLY A 105 -4.27 -7.25 11.45
CA GLY A 105 -5.29 -7.93 12.26
C GLY A 105 -5.32 -7.48 13.71
N ASP A 106 -4.18 -7.04 14.26
CA ASP A 106 -4.04 -6.50 15.62
C ASP A 106 -4.48 -5.03 15.75
N LEU A 107 -4.91 -4.37 14.68
CA LEU A 107 -5.44 -3.00 14.74
C LEU A 107 -6.83 -2.98 15.36
N ASP A 108 -7.13 -1.93 16.14
CA ASP A 108 -8.45 -1.73 16.73
C ASP A 108 -9.49 -1.37 15.64
N GLU A 109 -9.05 -0.70 14.58
CA GLU A 109 -9.91 -0.29 13.47
C GLU A 109 -9.12 0.06 12.19
N ILE A 110 -9.64 -0.37 11.05
CA ILE A 110 -9.20 0.04 9.71
C ILE A 110 -10.35 0.85 9.09
N VAL A 111 -10.13 2.15 8.90
CA VAL A 111 -11.15 3.07 8.39
C VAL A 111 -10.90 3.34 6.91
N ILE A 112 -11.84 2.89 6.07
CA ILE A 112 -11.79 3.05 4.62
C ILE A 112 -13.04 3.80 4.17
N ASP A 113 -12.85 4.85 3.38
CA ASP A 113 -13.94 5.59 2.73
C ASP A 113 -13.99 5.15 1.25
N PRO A 114 -14.97 4.34 0.82
CA PRO A 114 -15.04 3.83 -0.55
C PRO A 114 -15.17 4.92 -1.62
N LEU A 115 -15.62 6.13 -1.25
CA LEU A 115 -15.69 7.26 -2.18
C LEU A 115 -14.31 7.88 -2.45
N ARG A 116 -13.34 7.66 -1.55
CA ARG A 116 -11.96 8.13 -1.67
C ARG A 116 -11.03 7.04 -2.16
N THR A 117 -11.19 5.83 -1.64
CA THR A 117 -10.30 4.70 -1.89
C THR A 117 -11.11 3.43 -2.23
N PRO A 118 -11.79 3.41 -3.39
CA PRO A 118 -12.66 2.32 -3.79
C PRO A 118 -11.95 0.99 -4.02
N ASN A 119 -10.71 0.97 -4.50
CA ASN A 119 -9.96 -0.27 -4.74
C ASN A 119 -9.48 -0.87 -3.42
N LEU A 120 -8.99 -0.05 -2.49
CA LEU A 120 -8.72 -0.49 -1.12
C LEU A 120 -9.98 -1.05 -0.46
N ALA A 121 -11.13 -0.38 -0.57
CA ALA A 121 -12.38 -0.90 -0.03
C ALA A 121 -12.73 -2.28 -0.62
N ARG A 122 -12.66 -2.41 -1.95
CA ARG A 122 -12.91 -3.67 -2.66
C ARG A 122 -11.95 -4.78 -2.21
N GLU A 123 -10.66 -4.50 -2.10
CA GLU A 123 -9.68 -5.52 -1.71
C GLU A 123 -9.84 -5.95 -0.25
N PHE A 124 -10.02 -5.00 0.67
CA PHE A 124 -10.24 -5.31 2.08
C PHE A 124 -11.57 -6.04 2.34
N GLU A 125 -12.61 -5.78 1.54
CA GLU A 125 -13.90 -6.48 1.65
C GLU A 125 -13.87 -7.91 1.09
N ASN A 126 -13.02 -8.19 0.09
CA ASN A 126 -13.00 -9.47 -0.62
C ASN A 126 -11.85 -10.40 -0.21
N ILE A 127 -10.99 -9.99 0.72
CA ILE A 127 -9.85 -10.80 1.12
C ILE A 127 -10.26 -11.90 2.10
N ASP A 128 -9.97 -13.15 1.75
CA ASP A 128 -10.20 -14.33 2.58
C ASP A 128 -8.87 -14.96 3.02
N TYR A 129 -8.91 -15.76 4.08
CA TYR A 129 -7.76 -16.57 4.52
C TYR A 129 -7.58 -17.78 3.59
N GLN A 130 -6.34 -18.13 3.27
CA GLN A 130 -6.03 -19.34 2.50
C GLN A 130 -6.51 -20.58 3.25
N THR A 131 -7.19 -21.49 2.56
CA THR A 131 -7.49 -22.83 3.08
C THR A 131 -6.42 -23.84 2.66
N ASP A 132 -6.04 -24.73 3.56
CA ASP A 132 -5.25 -25.92 3.19
C ASP A 132 -6.10 -26.95 2.43
N LYS A 133 -5.47 -28.07 2.01
CA LYS A 133 -6.15 -29.13 1.25
C LYS A 133 -7.25 -29.83 2.05
N ASP A 134 -7.22 -29.71 3.36
CA ASP A 134 -8.12 -30.34 4.32
C ASP A 134 -9.23 -29.38 4.78
N GLY A 135 -9.24 -28.14 4.26
CA GLY A 135 -10.23 -27.11 4.55
C GLY A 135 -9.93 -26.27 5.80
N ASN A 136 -8.75 -26.39 6.41
CA ASN A 136 -8.37 -25.55 7.55
C ASN A 136 -7.84 -24.19 7.07
N LEU A 137 -8.19 -23.13 7.81
CA LEU A 137 -7.69 -21.78 7.57
C LEU A 137 -6.20 -21.70 7.93
N LYS A 138 -5.40 -21.13 7.04
CA LYS A 138 -4.01 -20.76 7.30
C LYS A 138 -3.96 -19.31 7.78
N PRO A 139 -2.98 -18.94 8.63
CA PRO A 139 -2.74 -17.55 9.02
C PRO A 139 -2.04 -16.79 7.89
N ARG A 140 -2.59 -16.86 6.69
CA ARG A 140 -2.11 -16.17 5.49
C ARG A 140 -3.29 -15.83 4.60
N LEU A 141 -3.34 -14.60 4.10
CA LEU A 141 -4.39 -14.16 3.18
C LEU A 141 -4.22 -14.75 1.78
N GLU A 142 -5.31 -14.90 1.03
CA GLU A 142 -5.27 -15.39 -0.35
C GLU A 142 -4.47 -14.45 -1.27
N ASP A 143 -3.55 -15.02 -2.05
CA ASP A 143 -2.66 -14.28 -2.98
C ASP A 143 -3.36 -13.99 -4.33
N LYS A 144 -4.68 -14.20 -4.42
CA LYS A 144 -5.47 -14.06 -5.66
C LYS A 144 -6.68 -13.17 -5.42
N ILE A 145 -6.79 -12.13 -6.23
CA ILE A 145 -8.03 -11.40 -6.42
C ILE A 145 -8.95 -12.31 -7.26
N ASN A 146 -10.10 -12.70 -6.71
CA ASN A 146 -11.16 -13.40 -7.46
C ASN A 146 -11.79 -12.51 -8.53
#